data_AF-A0A954X9S2-F1
#
_entry.id   AF-A0A954X9S2-F1
#
_cell.length_a   1.000
_cell.length_b   1.000
_cell.length_c   1.000
_cell.angle_alpha   90.00
_cell.angle_beta   90.00
_cell.angle_gamma   90.00
#
_symmetry.space_group_name_H-M   'P 1'
#
loop_
_entity.id
_entity.type
_entity.pdbx_description
1 polymer ?
#
loop_
_entity_poly.entity_id
_entity_poly.type
_entity_poly.pdbx_seq_one_letter_code
_entity_poly.pdbx_strand_id
1 'polypeptide(L)'
;YQLRLAYQPHENRGPTVPVTVRVGDVEKRATVNMQKTPPIDDGFISLATVTLGKDDVCTVTISTEGAGGFVHADAVQLAPIDSDE
;
A
#
# COMPACT_ATOMS: atom_id res chain seq x y z
N TYR A 1 12.41 1.58 -5.21
CA TYR A 1 11.14 0.93 -5.59
C TYR A 1 9.95 1.76 -5.13
N GLN A 2 8.93 1.88 -5.98
CA GLN A 2 7.61 2.36 -5.60
C GLN A 2 6.82 1.15 -5.11
N LEU A 3 6.52 1.12 -3.81
CA LEU A 3 5.65 0.12 -3.22
C LEU A 3 4.19 0.51 -3.49
N ARG A 4 3.47 -0.41 -4.15
CA ARG A 4 2.06 -0.26 -4.49
C ARG A 4 1.20 -1.30 -3.80
N LEU A 5 -0.06 -0.95 -3.56
CA LEU A 5 -1.10 -1.82 -3.02
C LEU A 5 -2.31 -1.80 -3.96
N ALA A 6 -2.77 -2.99 -4.36
CA ALA A 6 -4.00 -3.16 -5.11
C ALA A 6 -5.20 -3.43 -4.19
N TYR A 7 -6.34 -2.83 -4.53
CA TYR A 7 -7.64 -3.16 -3.95
C TYR A 7 -8.77 -2.88 -4.94
N GLN A 8 -9.90 -3.57 -4.75
CA GLN A 8 -11.12 -3.31 -5.51
C GLN A 8 -12.03 -2.34 -4.73
N PRO A 9 -12.38 -1.17 -5.32
CA PRO A 9 -13.22 -0.19 -4.66
C PRO A 9 -14.66 -0.68 -4.53
N HIS A 10 -15.27 -0.42 -3.38
CA HIS A 10 -16.70 -0.67 -3.16
C HIS A 10 -17.21 0.20 -2.00
N GLU A 11 -18.49 0.58 -2.02
CA GLU A 11 -19.08 1.48 -1.00
C GLU A 11 -19.03 0.92 0.44
N ASN A 12 -19.01 -0.42 0.57
CA ASN A 12 -18.89 -1.09 1.88
C ASN A 12 -17.44 -1.20 2.38
N ARG A 13 -16.44 -0.70 1.64
CA ARG A 13 -15.04 -0.71 2.07
C ARG A 13 -14.77 0.35 3.13
N GLY A 14 -13.72 0.11 3.90
CA GLY A 14 -13.24 1.04 4.90
C GLY A 14 -12.75 2.36 4.29
N PRO A 15 -13.24 3.52 4.73
CA PRO A 15 -12.71 4.81 4.28
C PRO A 15 -11.39 5.19 4.99
N THR A 16 -11.01 4.46 6.05
CA THR A 16 -9.87 4.79 6.91
C THR A 16 -8.96 3.57 7.17
N VAL A 17 -8.76 2.70 6.17
CA VAL A 17 -7.95 1.49 6.31
C VAL A 17 -6.50 1.84 6.63
N PRO A 18 -5.96 1.45 7.81
CA PRO A 18 -4.57 1.70 8.14
C PRO A 18 -3.63 0.74 7.41
N VAL A 19 -2.59 1.29 6.80
CA VAL A 19 -1.51 0.54 6.16
C VAL A 19 -0.17 1.00 6.71
N THR A 20 0.66 0.06 7.14
CA THR A 20 2.01 0.32 7.63
C THR A 20 3.02 -0.38 6.72
N VAL A 21 4.04 0.36 6.31
CA VAL A 21 5.19 -0.15 5.53
C VAL A 21 6.42 -0.05 6.40
N ARG A 22 7.14 -1.16 6.61
CA ARG A 22 8.37 -1.22 7.40
C ARG A 22 9.53 -1.82 6.62
N VAL A 23 10.69 -1.16 6.66
CA VAL A 23 11.98 -1.62 6.13
C VAL A 23 13.05 -1.32 7.17
N GLY A 24 13.60 -2.36 7.82
CA GLY A 24 14.46 -2.17 8.99
C GLY A 24 13.75 -1.37 10.09
N ASP A 25 14.41 -0.31 10.57
CA ASP A 25 13.87 0.61 11.59
C ASP A 25 12.97 1.72 11.00
N VAL A 26 12.87 1.81 9.67
CA VAL A 26 12.06 2.83 8.99
C VAL A 26 10.62 2.34 8.87
N GLU A 27 9.69 3.14 9.40
CA GLU A 27 8.26 2.90 9.32
C GLU A 27 7.53 4.07 8.63
N LYS A 28 6.64 3.75 7.69
CA LYS A 28 5.73 4.69 7.04
C LYS A 28 4.29 4.23 7.24
N ARG A 29 3.41 5.15 7.62
CA ARG A 29 1.98 4.87 7.80
C ARG A 29 1.16 5.62 6.75
N ALA A 30 0.14 4.96 6.24
CA ALA A 30 -0.84 5.52 5.32
C ALA A 30 -2.25 5.16 5.79
N THR A 31 -3.21 6.04 5.52
CA THR A 31 -4.64 5.78 5.68
C THR A 31 -5.27 5.73 4.30
N VAL A 32 -5.83 4.58 3.94
CA VAL A 32 -6.37 4.33 2.60
C VAL A 32 -7.90 4.35 2.67
N ASN A 33 -8.50 5.21 1.85
CA ASN A 33 -9.94 5.13 1.59
C ASN A 33 -10.18 4.13 0.45
N MET A 34 -10.55 2.90 0.83
CA MET A 34 -10.77 1.80 -0.12
C MET A 34 -12.13 1.86 -0.84
N GLN A 35 -12.91 2.93 -0.67
CA GLN A 35 -14.11 3.18 -1.46
C GLN A 35 -13.79 3.90 -2.77
N LYS A 36 -12.63 4.57 -2.84
CA LYS A 36 -12.21 5.34 -4.00
C LYS A 36 -11.54 4.45 -5.03
N THR A 37 -11.78 4.71 -6.31
CA THR A 37 -11.05 4.04 -7.39
C THR A 37 -9.55 4.31 -7.27
N PRO A 38 -8.70 3.27 -7.23
CA PRO A 38 -7.25 3.43 -7.30
C PRO A 38 -6.83 4.20 -8.57
N PRO A 39 -5.87 5.14 -8.49
CA PRO A 39 -5.52 6.00 -9.61
C PRO A 39 -4.46 5.38 -10.55
N ILE A 40 -3.88 4.24 -10.21
CA ILE A 40 -2.94 3.50 -11.05
C ILE A 40 -3.69 2.32 -11.67
N ASP A 41 -3.37 1.98 -12.92
CA ASP A 41 -3.89 0.81 -13.63
C ASP A 41 -3.82 -0.46 -12.77
N ASP A 42 -4.70 -1.42 -13.07
CA ASP A 42 -4.84 -2.68 -12.33
C ASP A 42 -5.20 -2.52 -10.85
N GLY A 43 -5.79 -1.38 -10.48
CA GLY A 43 -6.31 -1.16 -9.13
C GLY A 43 -5.27 -0.78 -8.09
N PHE A 44 -4.10 -0.28 -8.51
CA PHE A 44 -3.02 0.08 -7.60
C PHE A 44 -3.10 1.51 -7.05
N ILE A 45 -2.64 1.69 -5.81
CA ILE A 45 -2.21 2.98 -5.25
C ILE A 45 -0.72 2.93 -4.95
N SER A 46 -0.05 4.09 -4.93
CA SER A 46 1.31 4.22 -4.37
C SER A 46 1.23 4.40 -2.85
N LEU A 47 1.85 3.50 -2.08
CA LEU A 47 1.94 3.63 -0.62
C LEU A 47 3.18 4.42 -0.19
N ALA A 48 4.33 4.08 -0.77
CA ALA A 48 5.62 4.67 -0.40
C ALA A 48 6.68 4.39 -1.47
N THR A 49 7.70 5.26 -1.52
CA THR A 49 8.99 4.91 -2.10
C THR A 49 9.89 4.30 -1.03
N VAL A 50 10.48 3.15 -1.34
CA VAL A 50 11.43 2.43 -0.47
C VAL A 50 12.71 2.10 -1.23
N THR A 51 13.84 2.21 -0.53
CA THR A 51 15.14 1.70 -0.98
C THR A 51 15.32 0.33 -0.36
N LEU A 52 15.66 -0.66 -1.17
CA LEU A 52 15.85 -2.04 -0.74
C LEU A 52 17.16 -2.55 -1.34
N GLY A 53 18.02 -3.07 -0.49
CA GLY A 53 19.19 -3.87 -0.85
C GLY A 53 18.86 -5.36 -0.96
N LYS A 54 19.88 -6.15 -1.29
CA LYS A 54 19.78 -7.60 -1.24
C LYS A 54 19.50 -8.02 0.21
N ASP A 55 18.58 -8.97 0.38
CA ASP A 55 18.19 -9.57 1.66
C ASP A 55 17.42 -8.63 2.62
N ASP A 56 17.13 -7.38 2.21
CA ASP A 56 16.24 -6.49 2.96
C ASP A 56 14.80 -7.02 2.97
N VAL A 57 14.15 -6.94 4.14
CA VAL A 57 12.75 -7.31 4.31
C VAL A 57 11.87 -6.06 4.33
N CYS A 58 10.96 -5.97 3.36
CA CYS A 58 9.89 -4.98 3.34
C CYS A 58 8.58 -5.63 3.82
N THR A 59 8.06 -5.17 4.96
CA THR A 59 6.79 -5.66 5.50
C THR A 59 5.67 -4.64 5.23
N VAL A 60 4.56 -5.11 4.67
CA VAL A 60 3.34 -4.32 4.50
C VAL A 60 2.24 -4.91 5.37
N THR A 61 1.82 -4.17 6.39
CA THR A 61 0.72 -4.55 7.28
C THR A 61 -0.52 -3.76 6.91
N ILE A 62 -1.60 -4.46 6.55
CA ILE A 62 -2.92 -3.88 6.31
C ILE A 62 -3.80 -4.27 7.50
N SER A 63 -4.24 -3.28 8.28
CA SER A 63 -5.03 -3.52 9.49
C SER A 63 -6.52 -3.32 9.25
N THR A 64 -7.34 -4.06 9.99
CA THR A 64 -8.79 -3.84 10.08
C THR A 64 -9.18 -2.91 11.23
N GLU A 65 -8.26 -2.62 12.14
CA GLU A 65 -8.51 -1.76 13.30
C GLU A 65 -8.85 -0.33 12.85
N GLY A 66 -10.02 0.18 13.24
CA GLY A 66 -10.45 1.54 12.87
C GLY A 66 -10.73 1.74 11.36
N ALA A 67 -10.83 0.66 10.57
CA ALA A 67 -11.00 0.75 9.12
C ALA A 67 -12.36 1.36 8.68
N GLY A 68 -13.39 1.26 9.51
CA GLY A 68 -14.72 1.83 9.23
C GLY A 68 -15.51 1.11 8.13
N GLY A 69 -15.16 -0.13 7.80
CA GLY A 69 -15.78 -0.96 6.76
C GLY A 69 -14.92 -2.18 6.42
N PHE A 70 -15.21 -2.85 5.30
CA PHE A 70 -14.41 -3.99 4.84
C PHE A 70 -13.03 -3.56 4.35
N VAL A 71 -12.00 -4.29 4.75
CA VAL A 71 -10.65 -4.17 4.20
C VAL A 71 -10.48 -5.16 3.06
N HIS A 72 -9.93 -4.70 1.94
CA HIS A 72 -9.62 -5.54 0.80
C HIS A 72 -8.12 -5.53 0.54
N ALA A 73 -7.49 -6.69 0.60
CA ALA A 73 -6.09 -6.88 0.26
C ALA A 73 -6.03 -7.80 -0.96
N ASP A 74 -5.57 -7.28 -2.09
CA ASP A 74 -5.45 -8.04 -3.33
C ASP A 74 -3.98 -8.41 -3.58
N ALA A 75 -3.18 -7.39 -3.94
CA ALA A 75 -1.77 -7.57 -4.24
C ALA A 75 -0.91 -6.42 -3.71
N VAL A 76 0.37 -6.71 -3.50
CA VAL A 76 1.42 -5.69 -3.32
C VAL A 76 2.43 -5.81 -4.46
N GLN A 77 2.98 -4.68 -4.90
CA GLN A 77 3.96 -4.64 -5.97
C GLN A 77 5.13 -3.74 -5.57
N LEU A 78 6.35 -4.23 -5.76
CA LEU A 78 7.56 -3.41 -5.76
C LEU A 78 7.89 -3.05 -7.22
N ALA A 79 7.40 -1.90 -7.69
CA ALA A 79 7.77 -1.41 -9.00
C ALA A 79 9.15 -0.73 -8.93
N PRO A 80 10.12 -1.07 -9.79
CA PRO A 80 11.31 -0.26 -9.96
C PRO A 80 10.89 1.19 -10.23
N ILE A 81 11.59 2.12 -9.60
CA ILE A 81 11.52 3.53 -10.04
C ILE A 81 12.78 3.66 -10.87
N ASP A 82 12.62 3.90 -12.15
CA ASP A 82 13.75 4.20 -13.01
C ASP A 82 14.47 5.41 -12.40
N SER A 83 15.74 5.23 -12.09
CA SER A 83 16.64 6.36 -11.94
C SER A 83 16.88 6.87 -13.34
N ASP A 84 15.99 7.71 -13.87
CA ASP A 84 16.32 8.48 -15.06
C ASP A 84 17.54 9.35 -14.71
N GLU A 85 18.67 9.02 -15.36
CA GLU A 85 19.99 9.70 -15.46
C GLU A 85 20.55 10.46 -14.24
#